data_AF-A0A3D3VQ57-F1
#
_entry.id   AF-A0A3D3VQ57-F1
#
_cell.length_a   1.000
_cell.length_b   1.000
_cell.length_c   1.000
_cell.angle_alpha   90.00
_cell.angle_beta   90.00
_cell.angle_gamma   90.00
#
_symmetry.space_group_name_H-M   'P 1'
#
loop_
_entity.id
_entity.type
_entity.pdbx_description
1 polymer ?
#
loop_
_entity_poly.entity_id
_entity_poly.type
_entity_poly.pdbx_seq_one_letter_code
_entity_poly.pdbx_strand_id
1 'polypeptide(L)' 'MSDSLSLLVMAAGMGSRYGGLKQLDPVGPSGEVLLDYAVYDAKQAGIARVIFLIRKDLEGDFR' A
#
# COMPACT_ATOMS: atom_id res chain seq x y z
N MET A 1 7.98 21.94 16.35
CA MET A 1 8.17 20.53 15.92
C MET A 1 7.88 20.49 14.43
N SER A 2 8.81 20.00 13.60
CA SER A 2 8.50 19.77 12.19
C SER A 2 7.50 18.63 12.14
N ASP A 3 6.27 18.88 11.69
CA ASP A 3 5.33 17.79 11.43
C ASP A 3 5.94 16.89 10.36
N SER A 4 6.18 15.62 10.70
CA SER A 4 6.69 14.63 9.77
C SER A 4 5.54 14.12 8.90
N LEU A 5 5.58 14.44 7.60
CA LEU A 5 4.60 13.95 6.64
C LEU A 5 4.63 12.41 6.59
N SER A 6 3.44 11.79 6.52
CA SER A 6 3.27 10.34 6.43
C SER A 6 2.34 9.99 5.27
N LEU A 7 2.64 8.91 4.56
CA LEU A 7 1.74 8.31 3.58
C LEU A 7 0.79 7.36 4.30
N LEU A 8 -0.52 7.62 4.23
CA LEU A 8 -1.56 6.68 4.68
C LEU A 8 -2.13 5.93 3.46
N VAL A 9 -1.88 4.63 3.39
CA VAL A 9 -2.47 3.75 2.37
C VAL A 9 -3.74 3.13 2.94
N MET A 10 -4.88 3.47 2.34
CA MET A 10 -6.17 2.86 2.69
C MET A 10 -6.34 1.52 1.97
N ALA A 11 -6.08 0.44 2.70
CA ALA A 11 -5.97 -0.93 2.20
C ALA A 11 -7.03 -1.89 2.81
N ALA A 12 -8.05 -1.34 3.46
CA ALA A 12 -9.12 -2.09 4.10
C ALA A 12 -10.26 -2.52 3.15
N GLY A 13 -10.21 -2.11 1.88
CA GLY A 13 -11.27 -2.36 0.90
C GLY A 13 -11.21 -3.78 0.34
N MET A 14 -12.35 -4.48 0.32
CA MET A 14 -12.48 -5.75 -0.41
C MET A 14 -12.85 -5.50 -1.86
N GLY A 15 -12.10 -6.13 -2.77
CA GLY A 15 -12.39 -6.16 -4.17
C GLY A 15 -13.55 -7.08 -4.53
N SER A 16 -14.79 -6.75 -4.16
CA SER A 16 -15.97 -7.61 -4.45
C SER A 16 -16.12 -7.97 -5.93
N ARG A 17 -15.62 -7.11 -6.83
CA ARG A 17 -15.60 -7.36 -8.28
C ARG A 17 -14.57 -8.39 -8.76
N TYR A 18 -13.49 -8.69 -8.01
CA TYR A 18 -12.48 -9.71 -8.40
C TYR A 18 -12.25 -10.80 -7.34
N GLY A 19 -13.12 -10.94 -6.33
CA GLY A 19 -13.10 -12.10 -5.42
C GLY A 19 -11.95 -12.18 -4.41
N GLY A 20 -11.17 -11.11 -4.21
CA GLY A 20 -10.00 -11.13 -3.32
C GLY A 20 -9.33 -9.76 -3.11
N LEU A 21 -8.11 -9.80 -2.55
CA LEU A 21 -7.28 -8.63 -2.22
C LEU A 21 -6.66 -8.01 -3.49
N LYS A 22 -7.33 -6.95 -3.98
CA LYS A 22 -6.99 -6.10 -5.13
C LYS A 22 -5.57 -5.52 -5.21
N GLN A 23 -4.80 -5.60 -4.12
CA GLN A 23 -3.67 -4.70 -3.89
C GLN A 23 -2.31 -5.34 -4.12
N LEU A 24 -2.27 -6.68 -4.28
CA LEU A 24 -1.05 -7.45 -4.51
C LEU A 24 -0.97 -8.00 -5.93
N ASP A 25 -1.92 -7.63 -6.80
CA ASP A 25 -1.84 -8.01 -8.21
C ASP A 25 -0.68 -7.26 -8.88
N PRO A 26 0.22 -7.98 -9.57
CA PRO A 26 1.34 -7.37 -10.27
C PRO A 26 0.82 -6.51 -11.43
N VAL A 27 1.37 -5.31 -11.55
CA VAL A 27 1.09 -4.35 -12.64
C VAL A 27 2.35 -3.90 -13.36
N GLY A 28 3.52 -4.09 -12.74
CA GLY A 28 4.81 -3.71 -13.30
C GLY A 28 5.49 -4.81 -14.14
N PRO A 29 6.52 -4.44 -14.93
CA PRO A 29 7.22 -5.35 -15.83
C PRO A 29 7.98 -6.48 -15.12
N SER A 30 8.28 -6.32 -13.82
CA SER A 30 8.97 -7.32 -13.00
C SER A 30 8.08 -7.89 -11.90
N GLY A 31 6.76 -7.65 -11.97
CA GLY A 31 5.81 -8.13 -10.96
C GLY A 31 5.57 -7.15 -9.83
N GLU A 32 5.99 -5.89 -9.96
CA GLU A 32 5.70 -4.84 -8.98
C GLU A 32 4.20 -4.62 -8.86
N VAL A 33 3.73 -4.44 -7.63
CA VAL A 33 2.32 -4.12 -7.35
C VAL A 33 2.14 -2.61 -7.27
N LEU A 34 0.91 -2.12 -7.39
CA LEU A 34 0.63 -0.67 -7.27
C LEU A 34 1.21 -0.06 -5.99
N LEU A 35 1.27 -0.84 -4.92
CA LEU A 35 1.80 -0.38 -3.65
C LEU A 35 3.32 -0.10 -3.70
N ASP A 36 4.08 -0.86 -4.48
CA ASP A 36 5.53 -0.65 -4.60
C ASP A 36 5.83 0.74 -5.18
N TYR A 37 5.08 1.12 -6.22
CA TYR A 37 5.17 2.44 -6.84
C TYR A 37 4.80 3.56 -5.86
N ALA A 38 3.71 3.39 -5.09
CA ALA A 38 3.28 4.39 -4.12
C ALA A 38 4.34 4.63 -3.01
N VAL A 39 4.98 3.56 -2.52
CA VAL A 39 6.05 3.65 -1.52
C VAL A 39 7.32 4.26 -2.13
N TYR A 40 7.66 3.88 -3.36
CA TYR A 40 8.78 4.45 -4.09
C TYR A 40 8.63 5.97 -4.29
N ASP A 41 7.46 6.42 -4.74
CA ASP A 41 7.16 7.84 -4.94
C ASP A 41 7.15 8.61 -3.62
N ALA A 42 6.60 8.03 -2.55
CA ALA A 42 6.65 8.62 -1.22
C ALA A 42 8.10 8.83 -0.74
N LYS A 43 8.97 7.83 -0.95
CA LYS A 43 10.40 7.94 -0.65
C LYS A 43 11.06 9.05 -1.47
N GLN A 44 10.78 9.13 -2.77
CA GLN A 44 11.30 10.19 -3.65
C GLN A 44 10.81 11.59 -3.24
N ALA A 45 9.61 11.69 -2.67
CA ALA A 45 9.04 12.91 -2.12
C ALA A 45 9.55 13.26 -0.69
N GLY A 46 10.43 12.45 -0.10
CA GLY A 46 10.97 12.66 1.25
C GLY A 46 10.05 12.22 2.38
N ILE A 47 9.01 11.44 2.09
CA ILE A 47 8.12 10.86 3.10
C ILE A 47 8.77 9.61 3.68
N ALA A 48 9.24 9.69 4.92
CA ALA A 48 9.94 8.60 5.59
C ALA A 48 9.01 7.58 6.29
N ARG A 49 7.72 7.91 6.43
CA ARG A 49 6.76 7.08 7.18
C ARG A 49 5.59 6.69 6.29
N VAL A 50 5.33 5.39 6.20
CA VAL A 50 4.17 4.81 5.50
C VAL A 50 3.32 4.05 6.52
N ILE A 51 2.00 4.22 6.46
CA ILE A 51 1.02 3.60 7.35
C ILE A 51 -0.03 2.90 6.49
N PHE A 52 -0.28 1.63 6.79
CA PHE A 52 -1.31 0.83 6.14
C PHE A 52 -2.54 0.71 7.02
N LEU A 53 -3.68 1.21 6.54
CA LEU A 53 -4.97 0.96 7.16
C LEU A 53 -5.59 -0.27 6.50
N ILE A 54 -5.44 -1.42 7.14
CA ILE A 54 -5.94 -2.72 6.67
C ILE A 54 -7.03 -3.23 7.59
N ARG A 55 -7.80 -4.23 7.11
CA ARG A 55 -8.61 -5.04 8.01
C ARG A 55 -7.75 -6.12 8.65
N LYS A 56 -8.12 -6.55 9.86
CA LYS A 56 -7.37 -7.54 10.64
C LYS A 56 -7.23 -8.89 9.93
N ASP A 57 -8.23 -9.30 9.17
CA ASP A 57 -8.22 -10.54 8.39
C ASP A 57 -7.25 -10.53 7.21
N LEU A 58 -6.76 -9.35 6.81
CA LEU A 58 -5.79 -9.14 5.74
C LEU A 58 -4.36 -8.99 6.27
N GLU A 59 -4.15 -9.09 7.58
CA GLU A 59 -2.83 -8.89 8.21
C GLU A 59 -1.77 -9.86 7.67
N GLY A 60 -2.16 -11.10 7.35
CA GLY A 60 -1.25 -12.12 6.80
C GLY A 60 -0.69 -11.75 5.43
N ASP A 61 -1.43 -10.99 4.62
CA ASP A 61 -1.02 -10.58 3.28
C ASP A 61 -0.07 -9.37 3.29
N PHE A 62 0.06 -8.69 4.44
CA PHE A 62 0.89 -7.50 4.64
C PHE A 62 2.12 -7.75 5.53
N ARG A 63 2.33 -8.98 6.02
CA ARG A 63 3.48 -9.39 6.85
C ARG A 63 4.49 -10.18 6.04
#